data_AF-A0A7S3DYJ3-F1
#
_entry.id   AF-A0A7S3DYJ3-F1
#
_cell.length_a   1.000
_cell.length_b   1.000
_cell.length_c   1.000
_cell.angle_alpha   90.00
_cell.angle_beta   90.00
_cell.angle_gamma   90.00
#
_symmetry.space_group_name_H-M   'P 1'
#
loop_
_entity.id
_entity.type
_entity.pdbx_description
1 polymer ?
#
loop_
_entity_poly.entity_id
_entity_poly.type
_entity_poly.pdbx_seq_one_letter_code
_entity_poly.pdbx_strand_id
1 'polypeptide(L)'
;AALYRVSDRTLRACEFMDDSESGDFLGLRTMLAAEQPDVLIVPSNLNAAASAACAEGATTIATENGNSDFNGAERRSTPSWLVKAAPASCFRLDAAHLALAHLRVEAFPTAVRAPNGTAEERLRYLASHVNVLDGAGGTIVALGSLVRVLTAVGVLTDGSLAAAARPDAVDASVRAVVALTCEGILSVDALTMRALHIFAPEQHPSAMGVGCPKEGFSLYALLSKTQTAPGRNMLRLWLARPLIDANQLRKRLDAVAALVQDDELCS
;
A
#
# COMPACT_ATOMS: atom_id res chain seq x y z
N ALA A 1 -5.58 1.08 -4.21
CA ALA A 1 -4.81 2.21 -3.65
C ALA A 1 -3.96 2.87 -4.73
N ALA A 2 -3.48 4.10 -4.48
CA ALA A 2 -2.56 4.82 -5.36
C ALA A 2 -1.39 5.38 -4.56
N LEU A 3 -0.22 5.44 -5.19
CA LEU A 3 1.03 5.91 -4.61
C LEU A 3 1.71 6.87 -5.59
N TYR A 4 2.27 7.95 -5.06
CA TYR A 4 3.09 8.88 -5.84
C TYR A 4 4.48 8.91 -5.25
N ARG A 5 5.49 8.73 -6.10
CA ARG A 5 6.88 8.78 -5.69
C ARG A 5 7.53 10.06 -6.23
N VAL A 6 8.01 10.90 -5.31
CA VAL A 6 8.57 12.22 -5.64
C VAL A 6 9.89 12.09 -6.40
N SER A 7 10.72 11.09 -6.08
CA SER A 7 12.06 10.92 -6.65
C SER A 7 12.05 10.65 -8.16
N ASP A 8 11.05 9.95 -8.68
CA ASP A 8 10.90 9.62 -10.10
C ASP A 8 9.70 10.30 -10.77
N ARG A 9 8.91 11.08 -10.01
CA ARG A 9 7.65 11.71 -10.43
C ARG A 9 6.66 10.70 -11.05
N THR A 10 6.65 9.47 -10.54
CA THR A 10 5.75 8.41 -11.04
C THR A 10 4.51 8.24 -10.18
N LEU A 11 3.38 8.02 -10.86
CA LEU A 11 2.11 7.65 -10.25
C LEU A 11 1.93 6.14 -10.39
N ARG A 12 1.65 5.44 -9.29
CA ARG A 12 1.54 3.99 -9.24
C ARG A 12 0.18 3.58 -8.65
N ALA A 13 -0.45 2.56 -9.21
CA ALA A 13 -1.79 2.14 -8.78
C ALA A 13 -1.91 0.62 -8.62
N CYS A 14 -2.47 0.15 -7.51
CA CYS A 14 -2.80 -1.26 -7.31
C CYS A 14 -4.26 -1.41 -6.87
N GLU A 15 -4.84 -2.55 -7.22
CA GLU A 15 -6.07 -3.03 -6.62
C GLU A 15 -5.77 -4.24 -5.76
N PHE A 16 -6.44 -4.35 -4.62
CA PHE A 16 -6.37 -5.50 -3.73
C PHE A 16 -7.78 -5.86 -3.29
N MET A 17 -8.07 -7.16 -3.25
CA MET A 17 -9.29 -7.68 -2.64
C MET A 17 -9.02 -7.89 -1.15
N ASP A 18 -9.57 -7.02 -0.32
CA ASP A 18 -9.56 -7.17 1.14
C ASP A 18 -10.98 -7.49 1.61
N ASP A 19 -11.15 -8.60 2.33
CA ASP A 19 -12.43 -8.99 2.90
C ASP A 19 -12.80 -8.03 4.04
N SER A 20 -13.77 -7.14 3.80
CA SER A 20 -14.22 -6.16 4.79
C SER A 20 -14.78 -6.80 6.06
N GLU A 21 -15.27 -8.04 5.98
CA GLU A 21 -15.80 -8.81 7.11
C GLU A 21 -14.71 -9.35 8.04
N SER A 22 -13.51 -9.62 7.51
CA SER A 22 -12.39 -10.12 8.31
C SER A 22 -11.73 -9.04 9.16
N GLY A 23 -11.81 -7.78 8.73
CA GLY A 23 -11.13 -6.66 9.38
C GLY A 23 -9.59 -6.70 9.28
N ASP A 24 -9.03 -7.70 8.59
CA ASP A 24 -7.58 -7.93 8.58
C ASP A 24 -6.85 -7.03 7.58
N PHE A 25 -7.51 -6.61 6.48
CA PHE A 25 -6.95 -5.73 5.43
C PHE A 25 -5.52 -6.12 5.00
N LEU A 26 -5.31 -7.41 4.77
CA LEU A 26 -3.98 -7.99 4.56
C LEU A 26 -3.29 -7.42 3.30
N GLY A 27 -4.05 -7.18 2.23
CA GLY A 27 -3.54 -6.58 0.99
C GLY A 27 -3.03 -5.17 1.23
N LEU A 28 -3.83 -4.33 1.89
CA LEU A 28 -3.44 -2.97 2.28
C LEU A 28 -2.18 -2.97 3.17
N ARG A 29 -2.13 -3.80 4.21
CA ARG A 29 -0.98 -3.91 5.11
C ARG A 29 0.28 -4.34 4.38
N THR A 30 0.16 -5.32 3.50
CA THR A 30 1.26 -5.84 2.70
C THR A 30 1.84 -4.75 1.80
N MET A 31 0.97 -3.96 1.16
CA MET A 31 1.38 -2.82 0.34
C MET A 31 2.08 -1.75 1.17
N LEU A 32 1.51 -1.35 2.32
CA LEU A 32 2.11 -0.33 3.19
C LEU A 32 3.48 -0.77 3.74
N ALA A 33 3.61 -2.04 4.12
CA ALA A 33 4.89 -2.60 4.59
C ALA A 33 5.94 -2.68 3.47
N ALA A 34 5.52 -2.93 2.23
CA ALA A 34 6.40 -3.04 1.07
C ALA A 34 6.91 -1.68 0.58
N GLU A 35 6.01 -0.70 0.47
CA GLU A 35 6.32 0.59 -0.13
C GLU A 35 6.75 1.64 0.91
N GLN A 36 6.45 1.43 2.20
CA GLN A 36 6.81 2.31 3.32
C GLN A 36 6.60 3.80 3.00
N PRO A 37 5.35 4.23 2.72
CA PRO A 37 5.10 5.62 2.34
C PRO A 37 5.42 6.58 3.48
N ASP A 38 5.88 7.80 3.19
CA ASP A 38 6.06 8.82 4.24
C ASP A 38 4.71 9.40 4.72
N VAL A 39 3.75 9.51 3.81
CA VAL A 39 2.43 10.10 4.06
C VAL A 39 1.36 9.20 3.44
N LEU A 40 0.38 8.81 4.24
CA LEU A 40 -0.79 8.05 3.82
C LEU A 40 -2.02 8.97 3.82
N ILE A 41 -2.64 9.16 2.66
CA ILE A 41 -3.85 9.96 2.51
C ILE A 41 -5.06 9.03 2.53
N VAL A 42 -6.00 9.28 3.45
CA VAL A 42 -7.22 8.46 3.61
C VAL A 42 -8.48 9.32 3.52
N PRO A 43 -9.60 8.77 3.01
CA PRO A 43 -10.90 9.41 3.12
C PRO A 43 -11.29 9.71 4.57
N SER A 44 -11.89 10.88 4.81
CA SER A 44 -12.38 11.27 6.14
C SER A 44 -13.52 10.38 6.67
N ASN A 45 -14.17 9.60 5.80
CA ASN A 45 -15.29 8.72 6.11
C ASN A 45 -14.91 7.22 6.11
N LEU A 46 -13.64 6.90 6.36
CA LEU A 46 -13.19 5.51 6.46
C LEU A 46 -13.92 4.76 7.59
N ASN A 47 -14.18 3.47 7.38
CA ASN A 47 -14.69 2.61 8.46
C ASN A 47 -13.64 2.44 9.57
N ALA A 48 -14.10 2.16 10.80
CA ALA A 48 -13.22 2.05 11.96
C ALA A 48 -12.14 0.97 11.79
N ALA A 49 -12.48 -0.14 11.12
CA ALA A 49 -11.57 -1.25 10.88
C ALA A 49 -10.45 -0.90 9.87
N ALA A 50 -10.75 -0.23 8.74
CA ALA A 50 -9.69 0.20 7.82
C ALA A 50 -8.88 1.37 8.40
N SER A 51 -9.50 2.22 9.22
CA SER A 51 -8.78 3.28 9.94
C SER A 51 -7.75 2.68 10.89
N ALA A 52 -8.12 1.63 11.64
CA ALA A 52 -7.21 0.87 12.48
C ALA A 52 -6.09 0.22 11.66
N ALA A 53 -6.40 -0.41 10.52
CA ALA A 53 -5.39 -1.00 9.64
C ALA A 53 -4.39 0.02 9.08
N CYS A 54 -4.85 1.24 8.78
CA CYS A 54 -3.98 2.35 8.38
C CYS A 54 -3.13 2.90 9.54
N ALA A 55 -3.66 2.84 10.77
CA ALA A 55 -3.04 3.41 11.97
C ALA A 55 -2.07 2.46 12.68
N GLU A 56 -2.16 1.15 12.49
CA GLU A 56 -1.34 0.15 13.19
C GLU A 56 0.16 0.24 12.86
N GLY A 57 0.53 1.05 11.85
CA GLY A 57 1.90 1.42 11.50
C GLY A 57 2.11 2.93 11.37
N ALA A 58 1.27 3.76 11.99
CA ALA A 58 1.40 5.22 11.95
C ALA A 58 1.98 5.76 13.26
N THR A 59 2.84 6.78 13.20
CA THR A 59 3.22 7.53 14.41
C THR A 59 2.06 8.41 14.85
N THR A 60 1.44 8.08 15.97
CA THR A 60 0.49 8.96 16.64
C THR A 60 1.26 10.18 17.16
N ILE A 61 1.20 11.32 16.47
CA ILE A 61 1.53 12.60 17.11
C ILE A 61 0.36 12.87 18.05
N ALA A 62 0.59 12.59 19.33
CA ALA A 62 -0.31 12.97 20.41
C ALA A 62 -0.60 14.46 20.31
N THR A 63 -1.87 14.82 20.16
CA THR A 63 -2.33 16.15 20.56
C THR A 63 -2.09 16.24 22.07
N GLU A 64 -1.13 17.07 22.46
CA GLU A 64 -0.82 17.37 23.85
C GLU A 64 -2.10 17.76 24.59
N ASN A 65 -2.44 16.98 25.62
CA ASN A 65 -3.11 17.44 26.82
C ASN A 65 -2.71 16.47 27.95
N GLY A 66 -2.12 17.04 29.00
CA GLY A 66 -1.27 16.34 29.95
C GLY A 66 -1.93 15.36 30.93
N ASN A 67 -1.03 14.66 31.65
CA ASN A 67 -1.20 13.66 32.71
C ASN A 67 -1.78 12.30 32.25
N SER A 68 -1.22 11.14 32.59
CA SER A 68 -0.16 10.77 33.53
C SER A 68 0.41 9.37 33.18
N ASP A 69 1.55 9.08 33.81
CA ASP A 69 2.02 7.76 34.26
C ASP A 69 2.78 6.82 33.31
N PHE A 70 3.90 6.40 33.88
CA PHE A 70 5.00 5.61 33.37
C PHE A 70 4.60 4.13 33.24
N ASN A 71 4.83 3.52 32.07
CA ASN A 71 5.37 2.16 32.03
C ASN A 71 6.03 1.86 30.68
N GLY A 72 7.23 1.32 30.75
CA GLY A 72 8.07 1.00 29.59
C GLY A 72 7.44 -0.07 28.70
N ALA A 73 6.93 0.35 27.54
CA ALA A 73 6.68 -0.52 26.42
C ALA A 73 7.75 -0.25 25.36
N GLU A 74 8.51 -1.29 25.05
CA GLU A 74 9.53 -1.34 24.01
C GLU A 74 9.06 -0.59 22.76
N ARG A 75 9.83 0.43 22.38
CA ARG A 75 9.69 1.11 21.08
C ARG A 75 9.98 0.08 19.98
N ARG A 76 8.96 -0.68 19.59
CA ARG A 76 8.93 -1.38 18.31
C ARG A 76 9.25 -0.32 17.25
N SER A 77 10.26 -0.57 16.43
CA SER A 77 10.53 0.19 15.21
C SER A 77 9.36 -0.05 14.25
N THR A 78 8.23 0.58 14.53
CA THR A 78 7.08 0.60 13.64
C THR A 78 7.48 1.39 12.40
N PRO A 79 6.99 1.01 11.20
CA PRO A 79 7.01 1.96 10.10
C PRO A 79 6.39 3.28 10.58
N SER A 80 6.92 4.41 10.13
CA SER A 80 6.55 5.73 10.65
C SER A 80 5.97 6.57 9.52
N TRP A 81 4.76 6.22 9.06
CA TRP A 81 4.05 7.03 8.09
C TRP A 81 3.04 7.96 8.75
N LEU A 82 2.87 9.15 8.18
CA LEU A 82 1.91 10.15 8.65
C LEU A 82 0.55 9.95 7.96
N VAL A 83 -0.49 9.68 8.74
CA VAL A 83 -1.85 9.57 8.20
C VAL A 83 -2.49 10.96 8.11
N LYS A 84 -2.97 11.34 6.93
CA LYS A 84 -3.72 12.57 6.68
C LYS A 84 -5.11 12.25 6.13
N ALA A 85 -6.13 12.76 6.82
CA ALA A 85 -7.50 12.69 6.32
C ALA A 85 -7.72 13.74 5.22
N ALA A 86 -8.29 13.31 4.09
CA ALA A 86 -8.74 14.18 3.01
C ALA A 86 -10.29 14.15 2.92
N PRO A 87 -10.94 15.25 2.49
CA PRO A 87 -12.39 15.31 2.36
C PRO A 87 -12.93 14.19 1.48
N ALA A 88 -14.01 13.54 1.91
CA ALA A 88 -14.68 12.48 1.12
C ALA A 88 -15.10 12.94 -0.28
N SER A 89 -15.35 14.25 -0.48
CA SER A 89 -15.63 14.83 -1.79
C SER A 89 -14.50 14.67 -2.81
N CYS A 90 -13.25 14.54 -2.37
CA CYS A 90 -12.10 14.27 -3.24
C CYS A 90 -12.09 12.83 -3.79
N PHE A 91 -12.83 11.91 -3.17
CA PHE A 91 -12.90 10.50 -3.54
C PHE A 91 -14.14 10.16 -4.37
N ARG A 92 -14.78 11.15 -4.99
CA ARG A 92 -15.88 10.91 -5.94
C ARG A 92 -15.35 10.46 -7.28
N LEU A 93 -16.04 9.51 -7.90
CA LEU A 93 -15.69 8.97 -9.21
C LEU A 93 -15.63 10.07 -10.28
N ASP A 94 -16.65 10.95 -10.35
CA ASP A 94 -16.70 12.05 -11.33
C ASP A 94 -15.52 13.01 -11.19
N ALA A 95 -15.18 13.38 -9.95
CA ALA A 95 -14.07 14.28 -9.64
C ALA A 95 -12.72 13.64 -9.97
N ALA A 96 -12.59 12.33 -9.76
CA ALA A 96 -11.39 11.57 -10.09
C ALA A 96 -11.21 11.43 -11.61
N HIS A 97 -12.27 11.14 -12.36
CA HIS A 97 -12.23 11.12 -13.82
C HIS A 97 -11.82 12.46 -14.40
N LEU A 98 -12.40 13.56 -13.90
CA LEU A 98 -12.03 14.91 -14.34
C LEU A 98 -10.54 15.19 -14.08
N ALA A 99 -10.02 14.81 -12.91
CA ALA A 99 -8.61 15.00 -12.57
C ALA A 99 -7.68 14.21 -13.51
N LEU A 100 -8.02 12.96 -13.82
CA LEU A 100 -7.22 12.11 -14.71
C LEU A 100 -7.32 12.54 -16.19
N ALA A 101 -8.46 13.08 -16.62
CA ALA A 101 -8.66 13.61 -17.96
C ALA A 101 -7.72 14.80 -18.28
N HIS A 102 -7.40 15.60 -17.26
CA HIS A 102 -6.52 16.76 -17.38
C HIS A 102 -5.06 16.47 -16.97
N LEU A 103 -4.79 15.28 -16.42
CA LEU A 103 -3.44 14.86 -16.06
C LEU A 103 -2.56 14.74 -17.32
N ARG A 104 -1.43 15.44 -17.32
CA ARG A 104 -0.40 15.32 -18.35
C ARG A 104 0.61 14.27 -17.92
N VAL A 105 0.87 13.31 -18.79
CA VAL A 105 1.88 12.26 -18.56
C VAL A 105 2.99 12.43 -19.57
N GLU A 106 4.22 12.67 -19.10
CA GLU A 106 5.36 12.96 -19.98
C GLU A 106 5.77 11.76 -20.84
N ALA A 107 5.61 10.55 -20.29
CA ALA A 107 5.87 9.28 -20.97
C ALA A 107 4.87 8.97 -22.11
N PHE A 108 3.79 9.75 -22.24
CA PHE A 108 2.83 9.53 -23.32
C PHE A 108 3.33 10.06 -24.66
N PRO A 109 2.91 9.44 -25.78
CA PRO A 109 3.22 9.91 -27.12
C PRO A 109 2.85 11.38 -27.28
N THR A 110 3.66 12.11 -28.04
CA THR A 110 3.47 13.55 -28.31
C THR A 110 2.08 13.87 -28.87
N ALA A 111 1.48 12.95 -29.63
CA ALA A 111 0.11 13.05 -30.16
C ALA A 111 -0.98 13.10 -29.06
N VAL A 112 -0.81 12.34 -27.97
CA VAL A 112 -1.74 12.29 -26.82
C VAL A 112 -1.49 13.46 -25.86
N ARG A 113 -0.22 13.90 -25.77
CA ARG A 113 0.21 15.05 -24.96
C ARG A 113 -0.21 16.40 -25.56
N ALA A 114 -0.43 16.45 -26.87
CA ALA A 114 -0.76 17.68 -27.55
C ALA A 114 -2.07 18.31 -27.02
N PRO A 115 -2.19 19.65 -27.02
CA PRO A 115 -3.33 20.36 -26.45
C PRO A 115 -4.65 20.09 -27.21
N ASN A 116 -4.56 19.56 -28.43
CA ASN A 116 -5.70 19.13 -29.25
C ASN A 116 -6.17 17.69 -28.94
N GLY A 117 -5.42 16.92 -28.17
CA GLY A 117 -5.87 15.62 -27.68
C GLY A 117 -7.10 15.78 -26.79
N THR A 118 -8.14 15.00 -27.03
CA THR A 118 -9.35 15.04 -26.22
C THR A 118 -9.08 14.42 -24.85
N ALA A 119 -9.76 14.93 -23.81
CA ALA A 119 -9.73 14.34 -22.47
C ALA A 119 -9.99 12.82 -22.48
N GLU A 120 -10.89 12.39 -23.37
CA GLU A 120 -11.28 11.00 -23.52
C GLU A 120 -10.16 10.13 -24.11
N GLU A 121 -9.39 10.63 -25.08
CA GLU A 121 -8.22 9.91 -25.62
C GLU A 121 -7.13 9.72 -24.57
N ARG A 122 -6.90 10.74 -23.72
CA ARG A 122 -5.94 10.63 -22.61
C ARG A 122 -6.39 9.59 -21.59
N LEU A 123 -7.69 9.57 -21.26
CA LEU A 123 -8.27 8.55 -20.38
C LEU A 123 -8.17 7.15 -20.98
N ARG A 124 -8.47 6.97 -22.28
CA ARG A 124 -8.32 5.67 -22.96
C ARG A 124 -6.87 5.20 -22.97
N TYR A 125 -5.92 6.12 -23.19
CA TYR A 125 -4.50 5.80 -23.19
C TYR A 125 -3.99 5.47 -21.77
N LEU A 126 -4.46 6.19 -20.75
CA LEU A 126 -4.24 5.84 -19.34
C LEU A 126 -4.79 4.45 -19.02
N ALA A 127 -6.02 4.16 -19.45
CA ALA A 127 -6.67 2.85 -19.28
C ALA A 127 -5.86 1.73 -19.93
N SER A 128 -5.27 1.97 -21.10
CA SER A 128 -4.49 0.95 -21.79
C SER A 128 -3.11 0.71 -21.17
N HIS A 129 -2.53 1.70 -20.49
CA HIS A 129 -1.21 1.58 -19.85
C HIS A 129 -1.30 1.02 -18.43
N VAL A 130 -2.47 1.19 -17.82
CA VAL A 130 -2.76 0.79 -16.46
C VAL A 130 -3.95 -0.15 -16.58
N ASN A 131 -3.67 -1.46 -16.68
CA ASN A 131 -4.66 -2.56 -16.74
C ASN A 131 -5.54 -2.66 -15.45
N VAL A 132 -5.71 -1.54 -14.75
CA VAL A 132 -6.29 -1.33 -13.43
C VAL A 132 -7.53 -0.41 -13.52
N LEU A 133 -7.94 -0.02 -14.73
CA LEU A 133 -9.24 0.65 -14.95
C LEU A 133 -10.38 -0.35 -15.27
N ASP A 134 -10.07 -1.65 -15.35
CA ASP A 134 -11.05 -2.70 -15.53
C ASP A 134 -11.66 -3.11 -14.17
N GLY A 135 -12.97 -2.88 -14.02
CA GLY A 135 -13.81 -3.67 -13.11
C GLY A 135 -14.31 -2.98 -11.83
N ALA A 136 -13.52 -2.14 -11.17
CA ALA A 136 -13.99 -1.38 -10.00
C ALA A 136 -13.43 0.03 -9.98
N GLY A 137 -14.31 1.03 -9.90
CA GLY A 137 -13.94 2.46 -9.88
C GLY A 137 -13.01 2.87 -8.72
N GLY A 138 -12.67 1.96 -7.80
CA GLY A 138 -11.80 2.22 -6.66
C GLY A 138 -10.39 2.69 -7.04
N THR A 139 -9.78 2.11 -8.08
CA THR A 139 -8.45 2.53 -8.54
C THR A 139 -8.48 3.90 -9.20
N ILE A 140 -9.50 4.16 -10.04
CA ILE A 140 -9.73 5.48 -10.67
C ILE A 140 -9.87 6.54 -9.58
N VAL A 141 -10.71 6.26 -8.58
CA VAL A 141 -10.94 7.13 -7.43
C VAL A 141 -9.66 7.39 -6.66
N ALA A 142 -8.88 6.34 -6.36
CA ALA A 142 -7.62 6.48 -5.62
C ALA A 142 -6.59 7.30 -6.40
N LEU A 143 -6.45 7.08 -7.70
CA LEU A 143 -5.51 7.82 -8.55
C LEU A 143 -5.94 9.28 -8.70
N GLY A 144 -7.20 9.52 -9.05
CA GLY A 144 -7.72 10.86 -9.27
C GLY A 144 -7.77 11.68 -7.99
N SER A 145 -8.12 11.09 -6.85
CA SER A 145 -8.09 11.78 -5.55
C SER A 145 -6.66 12.14 -5.15
N LEU A 146 -5.69 11.24 -5.38
CA LEU A 146 -4.28 11.52 -5.12
C LEU A 146 -3.76 12.66 -5.99
N VAL A 147 -4.06 12.65 -7.29
CA VAL A 147 -3.71 13.75 -8.21
C VAL A 147 -4.27 15.07 -7.69
N ARG A 148 -5.56 15.12 -7.33
CA ARG A 148 -6.20 16.34 -6.79
C ARG A 148 -5.53 16.84 -5.51
N VAL A 149 -5.23 15.94 -4.57
CA VAL A 149 -4.58 16.32 -3.31
C VAL A 149 -3.17 16.85 -3.58
N LEU A 150 -2.40 16.19 -4.44
CA LEU A 150 -1.05 16.64 -4.77
C LEU A 150 -1.03 17.94 -5.56
N THR A 151 -2.01 18.18 -6.44
CA THR A 151 -2.19 19.47 -7.12
C THR A 151 -2.56 20.57 -6.12
N ALA A 152 -3.46 20.29 -5.16
CA ALA A 152 -3.85 21.26 -4.14
C ALA A 152 -2.67 21.69 -3.25
N VAL A 153 -1.70 20.79 -3.03
CA VAL A 153 -0.45 21.09 -2.30
C VAL A 153 0.63 21.70 -3.21
N GLY A 154 0.40 21.78 -4.53
CA GLY A 154 1.34 22.34 -5.50
C GLY A 154 2.50 21.41 -5.89
N VAL A 155 2.40 20.11 -5.60
CA VAL A 155 3.46 19.12 -5.89
C VAL A 155 3.51 18.75 -7.38
N LEU A 156 2.34 18.72 -8.05
CA LEU A 156 2.22 18.32 -9.46
C LEU A 156 2.19 19.49 -10.45
N THR A 157 2.28 20.73 -9.97
CA THR A 157 2.27 21.91 -10.84
C THR A 157 3.67 22.20 -11.33
N ASP A 158 3.88 22.25 -12.65
CA ASP A 158 5.18 22.55 -13.27
C ASP A 158 5.57 24.03 -13.14
N GLY A 159 5.62 24.60 -11.93
CA GLY A 159 6.12 25.97 -11.66
C GLY A 159 5.50 27.11 -12.48
N SER A 160 4.52 26.81 -13.34
CA SER A 160 3.91 27.73 -14.27
C SER A 160 2.77 28.39 -13.53
N LEU A 161 3.00 29.64 -13.16
CA LEU A 161 2.13 30.53 -12.41
C LEU A 161 0.75 30.79 -13.08
N ALA A 162 0.42 30.09 -14.18
CA ALA A 162 -0.80 30.22 -14.95
C ALA A 162 -2.01 29.45 -14.36
N ALA A 163 -1.83 28.67 -13.28
CA ALA A 163 -2.90 27.87 -12.67
C ALA A 163 -3.88 28.67 -11.78
N ALA A 164 -3.64 29.96 -11.53
CA ALA A 164 -4.47 30.78 -10.65
C ALA A 164 -5.85 31.18 -11.25
N ALA A 165 -6.15 30.80 -12.50
CA ALA A 165 -7.32 31.34 -13.22
C ALA A 165 -8.51 30.39 -13.38
N ARG A 166 -8.41 29.10 -13.01
CA ARG A 166 -9.54 28.15 -13.12
C ARG A 166 -9.53 27.11 -11.99
N PRO A 167 -10.54 27.09 -11.09
CA PRO A 167 -10.63 26.12 -10.00
C PRO A 167 -10.83 24.67 -10.48
N ASP A 168 -11.19 24.48 -11.76
CA ASP A 168 -11.50 23.17 -12.35
C ASP A 168 -10.40 22.64 -13.30
N ALA A 169 -9.40 23.46 -13.64
CA ALA A 169 -8.33 23.08 -14.56
C ALA A 169 -7.10 22.60 -13.78
N VAL A 170 -7.04 21.30 -13.52
CA VAL A 170 -5.89 20.65 -12.89
C VAL A 170 -4.80 20.48 -13.95
N ASP A 171 -3.94 21.49 -14.15
CA ASP A 171 -2.69 21.35 -14.92
C ASP A 171 -1.66 20.62 -14.04
N ALA A 172 -1.88 19.32 -13.86
CA ALA A 172 -0.97 18.41 -13.16
C ALA A 172 -0.12 17.65 -14.17
N SER A 173 1.18 17.53 -13.91
CA SER A 173 2.07 16.71 -14.73
C SER A 173 2.82 15.66 -13.91
N VAL A 174 2.92 14.47 -14.49
CA VAL A 174 3.67 13.33 -13.95
C VAL A 174 4.54 12.72 -15.04
N ARG A 175 5.66 12.11 -14.64
CA ARG A 175 6.56 11.47 -15.60
C ARG A 175 5.90 10.28 -16.27
N ALA A 176 5.32 9.38 -15.47
CA ALA A 176 4.68 8.15 -15.94
C ALA A 176 3.59 7.72 -14.97
N VAL A 177 2.64 6.93 -15.50
CA VAL A 177 1.66 6.20 -14.70
C VAL A 177 1.92 4.70 -14.92
N VAL A 178 2.07 3.95 -13.83
CA VAL A 178 2.46 2.53 -13.86
C VAL A 178 1.52 1.72 -12.96
N ALA A 179 1.19 0.51 -13.36
CA ALA A 179 0.55 -0.42 -12.44
C ALA A 179 1.53 -0.75 -11.29
N LEU A 180 1.07 -0.64 -10.06
CA LEU A 180 1.77 -1.16 -8.89
C LEU A 180 1.47 -2.65 -8.83
N THR A 181 2.20 -3.41 -9.63
CA THR A 181 2.28 -4.85 -9.51
C THR A 181 3.13 -5.16 -8.27
N CYS A 182 2.69 -6.09 -7.43
CA CYS A 182 3.61 -6.77 -6.53
C CYS A 182 4.50 -7.71 -7.36
N GLU A 183 5.26 -7.14 -8.29
CA GLU A 183 6.13 -7.87 -9.21
C GLU A 183 7.11 -8.74 -8.43
N GLY A 184 7.20 -10.01 -8.82
CA GLY A 184 8.04 -11.00 -8.16
C GLY A 184 7.42 -11.66 -6.92
N ILE A 185 6.14 -11.45 -6.61
CA ILE A 185 5.44 -12.13 -5.51
C ILE A 185 4.18 -12.85 -6.01
N LEU A 186 3.97 -14.07 -5.51
CA LEU A 186 2.81 -14.90 -5.81
C LEU A 186 1.56 -14.29 -5.17
N SER A 187 0.57 -13.98 -6.01
CA SER A 187 -0.77 -13.63 -5.54
C SER A 187 -1.47 -14.90 -5.04
N VAL A 188 -1.84 -14.92 -3.76
CA VAL A 188 -2.59 -16.01 -3.13
C VAL A 188 -3.81 -15.39 -2.46
N ASP A 189 -5.00 -15.91 -2.73
CA ASP A 189 -6.22 -15.39 -2.12
C ASP A 189 -6.33 -15.79 -0.63
N ALA A 190 -7.18 -15.07 0.10
CA ALA A 190 -7.34 -15.30 1.54
C ALA A 190 -7.89 -16.70 1.87
N LEU A 191 -8.77 -17.24 1.01
CA LEU A 191 -9.32 -18.58 1.17
C LEU A 191 -8.25 -19.66 1.00
N THR A 192 -7.35 -19.54 0.03
CA THR A 192 -6.22 -20.46 -0.14
C THR A 192 -5.24 -20.33 1.01
N MET A 193 -4.93 -19.12 1.48
CA MET A 193 -4.06 -18.92 2.65
C MET A 193 -4.62 -19.63 3.90
N ARG A 194 -5.95 -19.61 4.10
CA ARG A 194 -6.63 -20.33 5.18
C ARG A 194 -6.68 -21.83 4.94
N ALA A 195 -7.01 -22.27 3.74
CA ALA A 195 -7.07 -23.69 3.38
C ALA A 195 -5.71 -24.38 3.56
N LEU A 196 -4.63 -23.68 3.21
CA LEU A 196 -3.25 -24.14 3.41
C LEU A 196 -2.74 -23.95 4.84
N HIS A 197 -3.53 -23.35 5.74
CA HIS A 197 -3.12 -23.02 7.11
C HIS A 197 -1.75 -22.31 7.16
N ILE A 198 -1.53 -21.33 6.25
CA ILE A 198 -0.28 -20.55 6.26
C ILE A 198 -0.13 -19.83 7.60
N PHE A 199 -1.23 -19.21 8.04
CA PHE A 199 -1.39 -18.62 9.37
C PHE A 199 -2.68 -19.15 10.01
N ALA A 200 -2.65 -19.36 11.31
CA ALA A 200 -3.82 -19.81 12.07
C ALA A 200 -3.79 -19.15 13.46
N PRO A 201 -4.12 -17.86 13.58
CA PRO A 201 -4.22 -17.23 14.90
C PRO A 201 -5.33 -17.93 15.70
N GLU A 202 -4.95 -18.51 16.83
CA GLU A 202 -5.85 -19.24 17.72
C GLU A 202 -6.79 -18.24 18.39
N GLN A 203 -8.10 -18.40 18.14
CA GLN A 203 -9.10 -17.60 18.82
C GLN A 203 -9.21 -18.07 20.28
N HIS A 204 -8.90 -17.18 21.21
CA HIS A 204 -8.98 -17.48 22.63
C HIS A 204 -10.45 -17.74 23.02
N PRO A 205 -10.77 -18.78 23.80
CA PRO A 205 -12.14 -19.10 24.19
C PRO A 205 -12.80 -18.06 25.13
N SER A 206 -12.05 -17.05 25.59
CA SER A 206 -12.61 -15.92 26.32
C SER A 206 -12.93 -14.77 25.36
N ALA A 207 -14.23 -14.49 25.19
CA ALA A 207 -14.76 -13.34 24.45
C ALA A 207 -14.33 -11.96 24.99
N MET A 208 -13.46 -11.92 26.02
CA MET A 208 -13.02 -10.71 26.71
C MET A 208 -11.66 -10.17 26.22
N GLY A 209 -11.02 -10.79 25.22
CA GLY A 209 -9.89 -10.18 24.50
C GLY A 209 -8.61 -9.92 25.32
N VAL A 210 -8.50 -10.48 26.53
CA VAL A 210 -7.29 -10.33 27.36
C VAL A 210 -6.28 -11.41 26.95
N GLY A 211 -5.46 -11.08 25.95
CA GLY A 211 -4.36 -11.90 25.48
C GLY A 211 -4.02 -11.62 24.02
N CYS A 212 -2.74 -11.57 23.67
CA CYS A 212 -2.34 -11.59 22.27
C CYS A 212 -2.77 -12.95 21.68
N PRO A 213 -3.49 -12.99 20.54
CA PRO A 213 -3.82 -14.25 19.88
C PRO A 213 -2.52 -15.00 19.62
N LYS A 214 -2.44 -16.21 20.17
CA LYS A 214 -1.29 -17.09 19.93
C LYS A 214 -1.46 -17.69 18.55
N GLU A 215 -0.35 -17.89 17.85
CA GLU A 215 -0.39 -18.68 16.62
C GLU A 215 -0.71 -20.13 17.01
N GLY A 216 -1.79 -20.67 16.46
CA GLY A 216 -2.18 -22.07 16.57
C GLY A 216 -1.37 -22.95 15.60
N PHE A 217 -1.93 -24.08 15.20
CA PHE A 217 -1.25 -24.99 14.28
C PHE A 217 -1.25 -24.42 12.85
N SER A 218 -0.10 -23.87 12.43
CA SER A 218 0.10 -23.29 11.10
C SER A 218 1.49 -23.58 10.54
N LEU A 219 1.66 -23.38 9.23
CA LEU A 219 2.97 -23.46 8.58
C LEU A 219 3.95 -22.42 9.13
N TYR A 220 3.46 -21.23 9.49
CA TYR A 220 4.28 -20.24 10.19
C TYR A 220 4.77 -20.73 11.54
N ALA A 221 3.90 -21.35 12.36
CA ALA A 221 4.30 -21.92 13.65
C ALA A 221 5.35 -23.04 13.51
N LEU A 222 5.24 -23.85 12.43
CA LEU A 222 6.21 -24.91 12.14
C LEU A 222 7.59 -24.36 11.77
N LEU A 223 7.63 -23.33 10.92
CA LEU A 223 8.86 -22.75 10.37
C LEU A 223 9.51 -21.70 11.28
N SER A 224 8.76 -21.07 12.18
CA SER A 224 9.22 -19.99 13.05
C SER A 224 10.13 -20.49 14.18
N LYS A 225 11.38 -20.83 13.83
CA LYS A 225 12.49 -21.11 14.77
C LYS A 225 13.41 -19.90 15.01
N THR A 226 13.01 -18.73 14.53
CA THR A 226 13.79 -17.50 14.66
C THR A 226 13.84 -17.00 16.11
N GLN A 227 15.04 -16.74 16.61
CA GLN A 227 15.25 -16.31 18.00
C GLN A 227 14.94 -14.82 18.24
N THR A 228 14.94 -14.01 17.18
CA THR A 228 14.77 -12.55 17.28
C THR A 228 13.39 -12.10 16.79
N ALA A 229 12.86 -11.03 17.39
CA ALA A 229 11.64 -10.37 16.95
C ALA A 229 11.68 -9.91 15.47
N PRO A 230 12.76 -9.24 14.98
CA PRO A 230 12.86 -8.90 13.56
C PRO A 230 12.89 -10.15 12.65
N GLY A 231 13.54 -11.24 13.07
CA GLY A 231 13.55 -12.50 12.33
C GLY A 231 12.15 -13.11 12.19
N ARG A 232 11.38 -13.15 13.28
CA ARG A 232 9.97 -13.59 13.26
C ARG A 232 9.12 -12.79 12.28
N ASN A 233 9.24 -11.45 12.34
CA ASN A 233 8.51 -10.55 11.46
C ASN A 233 8.90 -10.75 9.98
N MET A 234 10.19 -10.92 9.70
CA MET A 234 10.68 -11.18 8.34
C MET A 234 10.15 -12.51 7.79
N LEU A 235 10.17 -13.58 8.60
CA LEU A 235 9.65 -14.88 8.18
C LEU A 235 8.14 -14.82 7.92
N ARG A 236 7.38 -14.11 8.77
CA ARG A 236 5.95 -13.89 8.57
C ARG A 236 5.68 -13.19 7.24
N LEU A 237 6.48 -12.16 6.91
CA LEU A 237 6.40 -11.46 5.63
C LEU A 237 6.72 -12.38 4.45
N TRP A 238 7.72 -13.27 4.57
CA TRP A 238 8.08 -14.19 3.50
C TRP A 238 6.99 -15.21 3.20
N LEU A 239 6.31 -15.74 4.23
CA LEU A 239 5.19 -16.67 4.05
C LEU A 239 3.94 -15.98 3.50
N ALA A 240 3.73 -14.71 3.83
CA ALA A 240 2.65 -13.90 3.25
C ALA A 240 2.94 -13.48 1.80
N ARG A 241 4.21 -13.51 1.37
CA ARG A 241 4.66 -13.01 0.06
C ARG A 241 5.66 -13.97 -0.59
N PRO A 242 5.19 -15.13 -1.10
CA PRO A 242 6.07 -16.08 -1.76
C PRO A 242 6.70 -15.44 -3.00
N LEU A 243 8.01 -15.64 -3.22
CA LEU A 243 8.70 -15.06 -4.37
C LEU A 243 8.42 -15.86 -5.66
N ILE A 244 8.26 -15.17 -6.78
CA ILE A 244 8.20 -15.74 -8.14
C ILE A 244 9.57 -15.63 -8.83
N ASP A 245 10.40 -14.65 -8.45
CA ASP A 245 11.72 -14.44 -9.07
C ASP A 245 12.67 -15.63 -8.77
N ALA A 246 12.94 -16.41 -9.81
CA ALA A 246 13.78 -17.60 -9.73
C ALA A 246 15.20 -17.30 -9.23
N ASN A 247 15.77 -16.14 -9.56
CA ASN A 247 17.13 -15.78 -9.14
C ASN A 247 17.18 -15.47 -7.64
N GLN A 248 16.17 -14.76 -7.11
CA GLN A 248 16.07 -14.52 -5.67
C GLN A 248 15.74 -15.79 -4.90
N LEU A 249 14.89 -16.64 -5.45
CA LEU A 249 14.56 -17.93 -4.84
C LEU A 249 15.80 -18.83 -4.74
N ARG A 250 16.62 -18.89 -5.81
CA ARG A 250 17.91 -19.59 -5.82
C ARG A 250 18.85 -19.06 -4.75
N LYS A 251 19.05 -17.74 -4.68
CA LYS A 251 19.92 -17.12 -3.65
C LYS A 251 19.50 -17.47 -2.22
N ARG A 252 18.20 -17.50 -1.92
CA ARG A 252 17.70 -17.88 -0.59
C ARG A 252 17.96 -19.36 -0.31
N LEU A 253 17.72 -20.24 -1.28
CA LEU A 253 17.98 -21.66 -1.14
C LEU A 253 19.47 -21.96 -0.99
N ASP A 254 20.34 -21.26 -1.73
CA ASP A 254 21.79 -21.41 -1.63
C ASP A 254 22.29 -21.02 -0.23
N ALA A 255 21.75 -19.93 0.33
CA ALA A 255 22.08 -19.52 1.71
C ALA A 255 21.63 -20.55 2.75
N VAL A 256 20.42 -21.10 2.62
CA VAL A 256 19.93 -22.18 3.50
C VAL A 256 20.78 -23.44 3.34
N ALA A 257 21.12 -23.83 2.11
CA ALA A 257 21.96 -24.99 1.84
C ALA A 257 23.34 -24.84 2.46
N ALA A 258 23.95 -23.65 2.38
CA ALA A 258 25.23 -23.37 3.03
C ALA A 258 25.14 -23.55 4.56
N LEU A 259 24.07 -23.05 5.19
CA LEU A 259 23.86 -23.18 6.64
C LEU A 259 23.57 -24.62 7.09
N VAL A 260 22.90 -25.42 6.25
CA VAL A 260 22.62 -26.84 6.54
C VAL A 260 23.86 -27.71 6.35
N GLN A 261 24.78 -27.34 5.46
CA GLN A 261 26.02 -28.08 5.22
C GLN A 261 27.11 -27.75 6.25
N ASP A 262 27.02 -26.61 6.93
CA ASP A 262 27.99 -26.16 7.92
C ASP A 262 27.51 -26.52 9.34
N ASP A 263 27.80 -27.75 9.75
CA ASP A 263 27.34 -28.35 11.03
C ASP A 263 27.87 -27.57 12.26
N GLU A 264 29.01 -26.88 12.14
CA GLU A 264 29.64 -26.14 13.25
C GLU A 264 29.00 -24.76 13.52
N LEU A 265 28.26 -24.19 12.56
CA LEU A 265 27.56 -22.91 12.74
C LEU A 265 26.16 -23.06 13.35
N CYS A 266 25.61 -24.28 13.32
CA CYS A 266 24.24 -24.58 13.73
C CYS A 266 24.13 -25.32 15.08
N SER A 267 25.25 -25.73 15.69
CA SER A 267 25.34 -26.28 17.06
C SER A 267 25.55 -25.18 18.11
#